data_AF-A0A078J2M4-F1
#
_entry.id   AF-A0A078J2M4-F1
#
_cell.length_a   1.000
_cell.length_b   1.000
_cell.length_c   1.000
_cell.angle_alpha   90.00
_cell.angle_beta   90.00
_cell.angle_gamma   90.00
#
_symmetry.space_group_name_H-M   'P 1'
#
loop_
_entity.id
_entity.type
_entity.pdbx_description
1 polymer ?
#
loop_
_entity_poly.entity_id
_entity_poly.type
_entity_poly.pdbx_seq_one_letter_code
_entity_poly.pdbx_strand_id
1 'polypeptide(L)' 'MAASSTLLARLKAGHCFNTVEVLLLRFWEARNDRFAINSESMEGSLVLALMLDEASSPVSR' A
#
# COMPACT_ATOMS: atom_id res chain seq x y z
N MET A 1 9.62 4.35 -18.93
CA MET A 1 9.40 5.62 -18.21
C MET A 1 9.76 5.35 -16.77
N ALA A 2 10.85 5.93 -16.24
CA ALA A 2 11.21 5.70 -14.85
C ALA A 2 10.14 6.37 -13.97
N ALA A 3 9.36 5.59 -13.23
CA ALA A 3 8.43 6.15 -12.28
C ALA A 3 9.25 6.84 -11.18
N SER A 4 9.10 8.16 -11.04
CA SER A 4 9.68 8.87 -9.91
C SER A 4 8.99 8.36 -8.64
N SER A 5 9.74 7.72 -7.75
CA SER A 5 9.24 7.37 -6.42
C SER A 5 9.08 8.63 -5.57
N THR A 6 8.10 8.63 -4.65
CA THR A 6 7.90 9.69 -3.65
C THR A 6 8.03 9.12 -2.24
N LEU A 7 8.30 10.00 -1.27
CA LEU A 7 8.31 9.67 0.17
C LEU A 7 6.89 9.55 0.71
N LEU A 8 6.69 8.71 1.74
CA LEU A 8 5.40 8.50 2.41
C LEU A 8 4.83 9.80 2.97
N ALA A 9 5.69 10.61 3.60
CA ALA A 9 5.29 11.91 4.17
C ALA A 9 4.84 12.95 3.13
N ARG A 10 5.11 12.71 1.83
CA ARG A 10 4.74 13.62 0.74
C ARG A 10 3.48 13.17 -0.02
N LEU A 11 2.88 12.05 0.39
CA LEU A 11 1.62 11.61 -0.18
C LEU A 11 0.50 12.63 0.12
N LYS A 12 -0.27 12.95 -0.91
CA LYS A 12 -1.39 13.88 -0.82
C LYS A 12 -2.71 13.18 -1.13
N ALA A 13 -3.74 13.50 -0.37
CA ALA A 13 -5.10 13.14 -0.72
C ALA A 13 -5.48 13.76 -2.07
N GLY A 14 -6.27 13.04 -2.87
CA GLY A 14 -6.75 13.49 -4.19
C GLY A 14 -5.90 13.07 -5.39
N HIS A 15 -4.73 12.45 -5.19
CA HIS A 15 -4.01 11.77 -6.26
C HIS A 15 -4.47 10.31 -6.38
N CYS A 16 -4.85 9.87 -7.58
CA CYS A 16 -5.38 8.52 -7.82
C CYS A 16 -4.30 7.42 -7.82
N PHE A 17 -3.04 7.76 -8.12
CA PHE A 17 -1.93 6.81 -8.12
C PHE A 17 -0.63 7.49 -7.68
N ASN A 18 0.16 6.78 -6.90
CA ASN A 18 1.52 7.15 -6.52
C ASN A 18 2.40 5.90 -6.52
N THR A 19 3.69 6.09 -6.76
CA THR A 19 4.70 5.04 -6.60
C THR A 19 5.59 5.40 -5.42
N VAL A 20 5.73 4.50 -4.46
CA VAL A 20 6.56 4.68 -3.26
C VAL A 20 7.46 3.47 -3.09
N GLU A 21 8.71 3.72 -2.70
CA GLU A 21 9.64 2.67 -2.29
C GLU A 21 9.64 2.58 -0.78
N VAL A 22 9.34 1.40 -0.25
CA VAL A 22 9.13 1.20 1.18
C VAL A 22 9.64 -0.16 1.63
N LEU A 23 10.04 -0.23 2.90
CA LEU A 23 10.22 -1.48 3.63
C LEU A 23 8.88 -1.87 4.25
N LEU A 24 8.37 -3.04 3.87
CA LEU A 24 7.20 -3.64 4.50
C LEU A 24 7.58 -4.24 5.86
N LEU A 25 6.97 -3.75 6.95
CA LEU A 25 7.22 -4.29 8.29
C LEU A 25 6.24 -5.40 8.65
N ARG A 26 4.95 -5.19 8.37
CA ARG A 26 3.87 -6.12 8.67
C ARG A 26 2.68 -5.85 7.77
N PHE A 27 1.92 -6.88 7.43
CA PHE A 27 0.62 -6.73 6.77
C PHE A 27 -0.44 -7.63 7.38
N TRP A 28 -1.69 -7.28 7.13
CA TRP A 28 -2.88 -8.04 7.48
C TRP A 28 -3.78 -8.12 6.26
N GLU A 29 -4.35 -9.29 6.02
CA GLU A 29 -5.29 -9.54 4.93
C GLU A 29 -6.60 -10.04 5.54
N ALA A 30 -7.70 -9.34 5.26
CA ALA A 30 -9.04 -9.81 5.54
C ALA A 30 -9.67 -10.31 4.23
N ARG A 31 -9.86 -11.63 4.14
CA ARG A 31 -10.54 -12.26 3.01
C ARG A 31 -12.04 -12.17 3.21
N ASN A 32 -12.75 -11.78 2.17
CA ASN A 32 -14.21 -11.78 2.19
C ASN A 32 -14.76 -12.91 1.31
N ASP A 33 -14.90 -14.09 1.91
CA ASP A 33 -15.41 -15.28 1.22
C ASP A 33 -16.90 -15.15 0.81
N ARG A 34 -17.59 -14.07 1.24
CA ARG A 34 -19.03 -13.86 1.00
C ARG A 34 -19.36 -13.06 -0.27
N PHE A 35 -18.38 -12.50 -0.98
CA PHE A 35 -18.63 -11.77 -2.23
C PHE A 35 -18.83 -12.69 -3.46
N ALA A 36 -18.83 -14.01 -3.28
CA ALA A 36 -19.02 -15.01 -4.34
C ALA A 36 -20.47 -15.17 -4.84
N ILE A 37 -21.41 -14.31 -4.40
CA ILE A 37 -22.83 -14.45 -4.71
C ILE A 37 -23.21 -13.32 -5.69
N ASN A 38 -23.13 -13.63 -7.00
CA ASN A 38 -23.94 -13.07 -8.12
C ASN A 38 -23.26 -12.23 -9.21
N SER A 39 -21.94 -12.02 -9.19
CA SER A 39 -21.23 -11.44 -10.34
C SER A 39 -19.79 -11.90 -10.30
N GLU A 40 -19.21 -12.20 -11.46
CA GLU A 40 -17.81 -12.60 -11.67
C GLU A 40 -16.91 -12.27 -10.47
N SER A 41 -16.60 -13.30 -9.69
CA SER A 41 -16.09 -13.24 -8.32
C SER A 41 -14.90 -12.28 -8.21
N MET A 42 -15.15 -11.05 -7.76
CA MET A 42 -14.11 -10.24 -7.15
C MET A 42 -13.85 -10.86 -5.78
N GLU A 43 -12.83 -11.70 -5.69
CA GLU A 43 -12.17 -12.03 -4.42
C GLU A 43 -11.61 -10.72 -3.84
N GLY A 44 -12.47 -9.99 -3.13
CA GLY A 44 -12.13 -8.73 -2.50
C GLY A 44 -11.41 -9.00 -1.19
N SER A 45 -10.09 -9.11 -1.23
CA SER A 45 -9.25 -9.07 -0.02
C SER A 45 -8.98 -7.61 0.37
N LEU A 46 -9.27 -7.24 1.61
CA LEU A 46 -8.84 -5.96 2.18
C LEU A 46 -7.45 -6.15 2.80
N VAL A 47 -6.46 -5.41 2.30
CA VAL A 47 -5.08 -5.47 2.79
C VAL A 47 -4.73 -4.19 3.52
N LEU A 48 -4.24 -4.33 4.76
CA LEU A 48 -3.63 -3.26 5.54
C LEU A 48 -2.15 -3.57 5.71
N ALA A 49 -1.28 -2.60 5.44
CA ALA A 49 0.17 -2.76 5.54
C ALA A 49 0.81 -1.63 6.35
N LEU A 50 1.73 -2.01 7.24
CA LEU A 50 2.62 -1.10 7.96
C LEU A 50 3.95 -1.04 7.21
N MET A 51 4.33 0.15 6.76
CA MET A 51 5.45 0.39 5.86
C MET A 51 6.28 1.58 6.35
N LEU A 52 7.58 1.54 6.10
CA LEU A 52 8.52 2.65 6.35
C LEU A 52 9.24 3.01 5.06
N ASP A 53 9.57 4.28 4.86
CA ASP A 53 10.49 4.71 3.82
C ASP A 53 11.86 5.07 4.40
N GLU A 54 12.81 5.42 3.53
CA GLU A 54 14.18 5.80 3.93
C GLU A 54 14.19 6.97 4.92
N ALA A 55 13.28 7.93 4.77
CA ALA A 55 13.17 9.09 5.66
C ALA A 55 12.76 8.70 7.10
N SER A 56 12.26 7.48 7.30
CA SER A 56 11.83 6.94 8.58
C SER A 56 12.93 6.17 9.32
N SER A 57 14.13 6.03 8.75
CA SER A 57 15.27 5.39 9.40
C SER A 57 15.83 6.26 10.54
N PRO A 58 15.99 5.74 11.77
CA PRO A 58 16.65 6.46 12.86
C PRO A 58 18.17 6.61 12.66
N VAL A 59 18.74 5.93 11.66
CA VAL A 59 20.14 6.08 11.28
C VAL A 59 20.25 7.32 10.39
N SER A 60 20.54 8.47 11.01
CA SER A 60 21.25 9.54 10.31
C SER A 60 22.57 8.95 9.83
N ARG A 61 22.74 8.85 8.52
CA ARG A 61 24.09 8.93 7.96
C ARG A 61 24.60 10.35 8.09
#